data_AF-A0A397HTA6-F1
#
_entry.id   AF-A0A397HTA6-F1
#
_cell.length_a   1.000
_cell.length_b   1.000
_cell.length_c   1.000
_cell.angle_alpha   90.00
_cell.angle_beta   90.00
_cell.angle_gamma   90.00
#
_symmetry.space_group_name_H-M   'P 1'
#
loop_
_entity.id
_entity.type
_entity.pdbx_description
1 polymer ?
#
loop_
_entity_poly.entity_id
_entity_poly.type
_entity_poly.pdbx_seq_one_letter_code
_entity_poly.pdbx_strand_id
1 'polypeptide(L)'
;MKIYNRLQPKIPFYIPKLITRMIMRCWDARVTHRPTFNELYDELRKYYYDDYYDYLDKEKNKDSEIGIQIKKAEKFSAKNQESINTATTTTTTPLNYQTHPQAIYTS
;
A
#
# COMPACT_ATOMS: atom_id res chain seq x y z
N MET A 1 -29.88 -6.39 -10.15
CA MET A 1 -28.67 -6.75 -9.38
C MET A 1 -27.47 -6.11 -10.08
N LYS A 2 -27.00 -4.95 -9.61
CA LYS A 2 -25.83 -4.27 -10.19
C LYS A 2 -24.60 -4.87 -9.55
N ILE A 3 -23.92 -5.76 -10.27
CA ILE A 3 -22.60 -6.23 -9.89
C ILE A 3 -21.70 -5.01 -10.07
N TYR A 4 -21.22 -4.41 -8.98
CA TYR A 4 -20.09 -3.49 -9.10
C TYR A 4 -18.98 -4.32 -9.74
N ASN A 5 -18.68 -4.00 -11.01
CA ASN A 5 -17.59 -4.63 -11.73
C ASN A 5 -16.39 -4.66 -10.79
N ARG A 6 -15.68 -5.79 -10.70
CA ARG A 6 -14.47 -6.00 -9.90
C ARG A 6 -13.32 -5.12 -10.39
N LEU A 7 -13.54 -3.82 -10.50
CA LEU A 7 -12.55 -2.81 -10.80
C LEU A 7 -11.79 -2.61 -9.51
N GLN A 8 -10.72 -3.38 -9.35
CA GLN A 8 -9.76 -3.14 -8.29
C GLN A 8 -9.18 -1.73 -8.48
N PRO A 9 -9.00 -0.96 -7.39
CA PRO A 9 -8.29 0.31 -7.47
C PRO A 9 -6.92 0.11 -8.14
N LYS A 10 -6.56 1.02 -9.04
CA LYS A 10 -5.21 1.01 -9.61
C LYS A 10 -4.22 1.31 -8.49
N ILE A 11 -3.37 0.34 -8.18
CA ILE A 11 -2.28 0.51 -7.22
C ILE A 11 -1.23 1.40 -7.89
N PRO A 12 -0.88 2.55 -7.29
CA PRO A 12 0.14 3.43 -7.85
C PRO A 12 1.51 2.75 -7.91
N PHE A 13 2.28 3.01 -8.97
CA PHE A 13 3.56 2.37 -9.25
C PHE A 13 4.70 2.73 -8.29
N TYR A 14 4.52 3.77 -7.45
CA TYR A 14 5.49 4.18 -6.44
C TYR A 14 5.35 3.39 -5.14
N ILE A 15 4.30 2.60 -4.98
CA ILE A 15 4.15 1.69 -3.84
C ILE A 15 5.14 0.53 -4.01
N PRO A 16 5.85 0.12 -2.95
CA PRO A 16 6.75 -1.03 -3.01
C PRO A 16 6.03 -2.28 -3.55
N LYS A 17 6.70 -3.03 -4.41
CA LYS A 17 6.22 -4.27 -5.05
C LYS A 17 5.72 -5.27 -4.03
N LEU A 18 6.38 -5.37 -2.87
CA LEU A 18 5.96 -6.27 -1.80
C LEU A 18 4.55 -5.91 -1.28
N ILE A 19 4.33 -4.63 -0.98
CA ILE A 19 3.02 -4.13 -0.53
C ILE A 19 1.98 -4.34 -1.63
N THR A 20 2.34 -4.07 -2.88
CA THR A 20 1.47 -4.35 -4.04
C THR A 20 1.07 -5.83 -4.12
N ARG A 21 2.04 -6.74 -3.96
CA ARG A 21 1.82 -8.19 -3.97
C ARG A 21 0.89 -8.63 -2.83
N MET A 22 1.09 -8.10 -1.63
CA MET A 22 0.23 -8.39 -0.49
C MET A 22 -1.20 -7.92 -0.72
N ILE A 23 -1.39 -6.67 -1.21
CA ILE A 23 -2.72 -6.14 -1.55
C ILE A 23 -3.40 -7.03 -2.58
N MET A 24 -2.68 -7.44 -3.63
CA MET A 24 -3.22 -8.32 -4.68
C MET A 24 -3.67 -9.69 -4.12
N ARG A 25 -2.92 -10.28 -3.17
CA ARG A 25 -3.30 -11.54 -2.52
C ARG A 25 -4.53 -11.37 -1.62
N CYS A 26 -4.63 -10.26 -0.89
CA CYS A 26 -5.81 -9.95 -0.09
C CYS A 26 -7.06 -9.75 -0.96
N TRP A 27 -6.89 -9.24 -2.18
CA TRP A 27 -7.96 -9.07 -3.16
C TRP A 27 -8.24 -10.31 -4.02
N ASP A 28 -7.62 -11.45 -3.76
CA ASP A 28 -7.86 -12.66 -4.56
C ASP A 28 -9.37 -13.01 -4.53
N ALA A 29 -9.92 -13.30 -5.71
CA ALA A 29 -11.31 -13.67 -5.88
C ALA A 29 -11.67 -14.94 -5.10
N ARG A 30 -10.69 -15.84 -4.94
CA ARG A 30 -10.83 -17.12 -4.28
C ARG A 30 -10.44 -16.94 -2.82
N VAL A 31 -11.40 -17.15 -1.93
CA VAL A 31 -11.21 -16.99 -0.48
C VAL A 31 -10.04 -17.84 0.04
N THR A 32 -9.83 -19.03 -0.51
CA THR A 32 -8.75 -19.94 -0.14
C THR A 32 -7.34 -19.44 -0.47
N HIS A 33 -7.19 -18.45 -1.35
CA HIS A 33 -5.89 -17.84 -1.69
C HIS A 33 -5.63 -16.55 -0.91
N ARG A 34 -6.63 -16.03 -0.19
CA ARG A 34 -6.44 -14.86 0.65
C ARG A 34 -5.63 -15.25 1.87
N PRO A 35 -4.60 -14.47 2.23
CA PRO A 35 -3.84 -14.73 3.44
C PRO A 35 -4.71 -14.51 4.67
N THR A 36 -4.43 -15.27 5.71
CA THR A 36 -4.87 -14.97 7.07
C THR A 36 -4.10 -13.76 7.62
N PHE A 37 -4.62 -13.13 8.67
CA PHE A 37 -3.90 -12.04 9.34
C PHE A 37 -2.54 -12.47 9.88
N ASN A 38 -2.40 -13.70 10.35
CA ASN A 38 -1.13 -14.23 10.86
C ASN A 38 -0.10 -14.38 9.73
N GLU A 39 -0.50 -14.93 8.58
CA GLU A 39 0.39 -15.04 7.41
C GLU A 39 0.83 -13.67 6.91
N LEU A 40 -0.11 -12.70 6.88
CA LEU A 40 0.19 -11.33 6.49
C LEU A 40 1.18 -10.67 7.45
N TYR A 41 0.97 -10.87 8.76
CA TYR A 41 1.85 -10.35 9.81
C TYR A 41 3.25 -10.96 9.72
N ASP A 42 3.34 -12.28 9.50
CA ASP A 42 4.63 -12.95 9.36
C ASP A 42 5.40 -12.50 8.12
N GLU A 43 4.73 -12.29 6.99
CA GLU A 43 5.35 -11.76 5.77
C GLU A 43 5.85 -10.31 5.97
N LEU A 44 5.05 -9.46 6.63
CA LEU A 44 5.45 -8.10 6.99
C LEU A 44 6.62 -8.07 7.97
N ARG A 45 6.59 -8.95 8.97
CA ARG A 45 7.63 -9.02 9.99
C ARG A 45 8.96 -9.46 9.38
N LYS A 46 8.97 -10.51 8.57
CA LYS A 46 10.16 -10.95 7.84
C LYS A 46 10.72 -9.82 6.99
N TYR A 47 9.87 -9.20 6.20
CA TYR A 47 10.26 -8.04 5.41
C TYR A 47 10.87 -6.91 6.26
N TYR A 48 10.26 -6.59 7.39
CA TYR A 48 10.74 -5.52 8.27
C TYR A 48 12.14 -5.83 8.82
N TYR A 49 12.37 -7.06 9.30
CA TYR A 49 13.65 -7.43 9.90
C TYR A 49 14.74 -7.75 8.88
N ASP A 50 14.41 -8.49 7.82
CA ASP A 50 15.38 -9.03 6.88
C ASP A 50 15.79 -7.99 5.82
N ASP A 51 14.85 -7.18 5.34
CA ASP A 51 15.08 -6.25 4.23
C ASP A 51 15.17 -4.78 4.70
N TYR A 52 14.22 -4.34 5.54
CA TYR A 52 14.10 -2.94 5.92
C TYR A 52 15.04 -2.53 7.06
N TYR A 53 15.20 -3.36 8.09
CA TYR A 53 16.11 -3.09 9.20
C TYR A 53 17.56 -3.03 8.71
N ASP A 54 17.93 -3.93 7.81
CA ASP A 54 19.23 -3.92 7.13
C ASP A 54 19.45 -2.68 6.27
N TYR A 55 18.40 -2.14 5.63
CA TYR A 55 18.45 -0.87 4.91
C TYR A 55 18.68 0.33 5.85
N LEU A 56 18.02 0.36 7.02
CA LEU A 56 18.13 1.46 7.98
C LEU A 56 19.44 1.46 8.76
N ASP A 57 19.97 0.29 9.11
CA ASP A 57 21.01 0.18 10.13
C ASP A 57 22.44 0.43 9.60
N LYS A 58 22.71 0.44 8.28
CA LYS A 58 24.12 0.29 7.83
C LYS A 58 24.62 0.99 6.56
N GLU A 59 23.89 1.87 5.86
CA GLU A 59 24.21 2.28 4.47
C GLU A 59 24.40 1.12 3.46
N LYS A 60 24.46 -0.13 3.93
CA LYS A 60 24.43 -1.36 3.19
C LYS A 60 23.05 -1.49 2.56
N ASN A 61 23.00 -2.08 1.38
CA ASN A 61 21.77 -2.35 0.66
C ASN A 61 20.98 -1.09 0.22
N LYS A 62 21.60 0.09 0.14
CA LYS A 62 21.03 1.26 -0.58
C LYS A 62 20.71 0.98 -2.05
N ASP A 63 21.40 0.01 -2.65
CA ASP A 63 21.23 -0.47 -4.02
C ASP A 63 20.46 -1.80 -4.12
N SER A 64 19.98 -2.31 -2.98
CA SER A 64 19.05 -3.44 -3.00
C SER A 64 17.75 -3.04 -3.70
N GLU A 65 17.05 -4.03 -4.27
CA GLU A 65 15.77 -3.80 -4.91
C GLU A 65 14.77 -3.09 -3.98
N ILE A 66 14.86 -3.31 -2.66
CA ILE A 66 14.00 -2.64 -1.69
C ILE A 66 14.41 -1.20 -1.42
N GLY A 67 15.70 -0.92 -1.23
CA GLY A 67 16.20 0.43 -1.00
C GLY A 67 15.91 1.35 -2.19
N ILE A 68 15.98 0.82 -3.41
CA ILE A 68 15.62 1.54 -4.64
C ILE A 68 14.12 1.90 -4.64
N GLN A 69 13.25 0.97 -4.26
CA GLN A 69 11.80 1.19 -4.23
C GLN A 69 11.39 2.20 -3.14
N ILE A 70 11.98 2.10 -1.95
CA ILE A 70 11.76 3.04 -0.85
C ILE A 70 12.19 4.45 -1.26
N LYS A 71 13.42 4.63 -1.78
CA LYS A 71 13.88 5.94 -2.28
C LYS A 71 13.00 6.51 -3.38
N LYS A 72 12.47 5.67 -4.28
CA LYS A 72 11.54 6.10 -5.33
C LYS A 72 10.22 6.58 -4.74
N ALA A 73 9.69 5.86 -3.74
CA ALA A 73 8.48 6.24 -3.01
C ALA A 73 8.68 7.55 -2.24
N GLU A 74 9.80 7.71 -1.53
CA GLU A 74 10.18 8.93 -0.81
C GLU A 74 10.28 10.14 -1.74
N LYS A 75 10.99 10.00 -2.88
CA LYS A 75 11.09 11.06 -3.90
C LYS A 75 9.73 11.47 -4.44
N PHE A 76 8.84 10.50 -4.68
CA PHE A 76 7.47 10.78 -5.12
C PHE A 76 6.66 11.51 -4.05
N SER A 77 6.75 11.07 -2.80
CA SER A 77 6.09 11.72 -1.66
C SER A 77 6.56 13.16 -1.47
N ALA A 78 7.87 13.39 -1.50
CA ALA A 78 8.46 14.72 -1.35
C ALA A 78 7.98 15.68 -2.46
N LYS A 79 7.94 15.22 -3.72
CA LYS A 79 7.43 16.02 -4.85
C LYS A 79 5.95 16.36 -4.70
N ASN A 80 5.13 15.41 -4.22
CA ASN A 80 3.72 15.69 -3.95
C ASN A 80 3.55 16.67 -2.78
N GLN A 81 4.41 16.59 -1.76
CA GLN A 81 4.38 17.53 -0.63
C GLN A 81 4.74 18.94 -1.07
N GLU A 82 5.66 19.11 -2.03
CA GLU A 82 5.97 20.39 -2.67
C GLU A 82 4.77 20.95 -3.47
N SER A 83 3.98 20.07 -4.12
CA SER A 83 2.72 20.44 -4.78
C SER A 83 1.57 20.76 -3.80
N ILE A 84 1.58 20.13 -2.62
CA ILE A 84 0.59 20.37 -1.56
C ILE A 84 0.91 21.68 -0.82
N ASN A 85 2.20 21.99 -0.63
CA ASN A 85 2.64 23.21 0.03
C ASN A 85 2.36 24.46 -0.84
N THR A 86 2.39 24.33 -2.17
CA THR A 86 1.94 25.36 -3.12
C THR A 86 0.41 25.48 -3.23
N ALA A 87 -0.34 24.51 -2.70
CA ALA A 87 -1.79 24.48 -2.64
C ALA A 87 -2.33 24.62 -1.20
N THR A 88 -1.63 25.37 -0.34
CA THR A 88 -2.12 25.71 1.00
C THR A 88 -3.25 26.73 0.95
N THR A 89 -4.42 26.27 0.49
CA THR A 89 -5.73 26.77 0.91
C THR A 89 -6.56 25.56 1.31
N THR A 90 -6.62 25.35 2.63
CA THR A 90 -7.61 24.56 3.39
C THR A 90 -8.77 24.03 2.55
N THR A 91 -8.63 22.82 2.03
CA THR A 91 -9.78 22.04 1.53
C THR A 91 -9.65 20.63 2.07
N THR A 92 -10.27 20.36 3.21
CA THR A 92 -10.53 18.99 3.65
C THR A 92 -11.52 18.40 2.66
N THR A 93 -11.03 17.62 1.70
CA THR A 93 -11.88 16.90 0.75
C THR A 93 -12.81 15.98 1.56
N PRO A 94 -14.14 16.14 1.47
CA PRO A 94 -15.04 15.22 2.15
C PRO A 94 -14.84 13.81 1.60
N LEU A 95 -14.65 12.85 2.49
CA LEU A 95 -14.49 11.44 2.14
C LEU A 95 -15.84 10.96 1.56
N ASN A 96 -16.01 11.06 0.24
CA ASN A 96 -17.21 10.58 -0.45
C ASN A 96 -17.09 9.07 -0.70
N TYR A 97 -17.11 8.27 0.37
CA TYR A 97 -17.18 6.81 0.26
C TYR A 97 -18.63 6.38 0.19
N GLN A 98 -19.03 5.85 -0.97
CA GLN A 98 -20.34 5.25 -1.14
C GLN A 98 -20.23 3.76 -0.79
N THR A 99 -20.87 3.35 0.31
CA THR A 99 -20.92 1.94 0.70
C THR A 99 -21.98 1.21 -0.12
N HIS A 100 -21.73 -0.07 -0.40
CA HIS A 100 -22.73 -0.91 -1.06
C HIS A 100 -23.90 -1.15 -0.09
N PRO A 101 -25.17 -1.10 -0.51
CA PRO A 101 -26.32 -1.29 0.38
C PRO A 101 -26.37 -2.64 1.11
N GLN A 102 -25.58 -3.62 0.63
CA GLN A 102 -25.47 -4.97 1.21
C GLN A 102 -24.16 -5.16 1.98
N ALA A 103 -23.35 -4.12 2.17
CA ALA A 103 -22.14 -4.21 2.97
C ALA A 103 -22.52 -4.25 4.46
N ILE A 104 -22.13 -5.31 5.15
CA ILE A 104 -22.26 -5.43 6.60
C ILE A 104 -20.85 -5.33 7.17
N TYR A 105 -20.62 -4.31 8.01
CA TYR A 105 -19.37 -4.12 8.72
C TYR A 105 -19.57 -4.54 10.17
N THR A 106 -18.80 -5.52 10.63
CA THR A 106 -18.78 -5.95 12.04
C THR A 106 -17.38 -5.69 12.58
N SER A 107 -17.32 -5.09 13.77
CA SER A 107 -16.07 -4.85 14.52
C SER A 107 -15.59 -6.11 15.25
#